data_AF-A0A963SHB8-F1
#
_entry.id   AF-A0A963SHB8-F1
#
_cell.length_a   1.000
_cell.length_b   1.000
_cell.length_c   1.000
_cell.angle_alpha   90.00
_cell.angle_beta   90.00
_cell.angle_gamma   90.00
#
_symmetry.space_group_name_H-M   'P 1'
#
loop_
_entity.id
_entity.type
_entity.pdbx_description
1 polymer ?
#
loop_
_entity_poly.entity_id
_entity_poly.type
_entity_poly.pdbx_seq_one_letter_code
_entity_poly.pdbx_strand_id
1 'polypeptide(L)'
;DRIILGEIRGAECFDLLAAMNTGHDGSMCTLHANSPRECLGRMGNMILMGDIKIPKEAISRQIAESVDLIVQVKRLRDGSRRTTNITEVIGMEGDVIVTQELFKFEYLDESEDGKILGEFRSSGLRPYTLEKARQFGFDQAYLEACL
;
A
#
# COMPACT_ATOMS: atom_id res chain seq x y z
N ASP A 1 18.81 0.01 8.03
CA ASP A 1 17.95 0.43 9.16
C ASP A 1 16.51 0.61 8.69
N ARG A 2 15.54 0.74 9.60
CA ARG A 2 14.11 0.88 9.26
C ARG A 2 13.49 2.02 10.05
N ILE A 3 12.62 2.80 9.40
CA ILE A 3 11.82 3.84 10.05
C ILE A 3 10.37 3.37 10.11
N ILE A 4 9.80 3.35 11.31
CA ILE A 4 8.38 3.09 11.52
C ILE A 4 7.75 4.38 12.01
N LEU A 5 6.98 5.02 11.14
CA LEU A 5 6.25 6.24 11.46
C LEU A 5 4.79 5.88 11.71
N GLY A 6 4.32 6.09 12.94
CA GLY A 6 3.01 5.61 13.37
C GLY A 6 1.88 6.02 12.41
N GLU A 7 1.75 7.30 12.12
CA GLU A 7 0.77 7.83 11.17
C GLU A 7 1.33 9.10 10.50
N ILE A 8 1.15 9.22 9.18
CA ILE A 8 1.41 10.46 8.44
C ILE A 8 0.12 11.25 8.22
N ARG A 9 0.21 12.56 8.42
CA ARG A 9 -0.87 13.54 8.38
C ARG A 9 -0.53 14.80 7.59
N GLY A 10 0.72 15.02 7.20
CA GLY A 10 1.16 16.21 6.48
C GLY A 10 2.49 16.05 5.74
N ALA A 11 3.23 17.17 5.66
CA ALA A 11 4.43 17.30 4.83
C ALA A 11 5.55 16.30 5.18
N GLU A 12 5.55 15.71 6.38
CA GLU A 12 6.48 14.65 6.77
C GLU A 12 6.40 13.40 5.87
N CYS A 13 5.33 13.26 5.08
CA CYS A 13 5.24 12.26 4.03
C CYS A 13 6.44 12.34 3.06
N PHE A 14 6.91 13.55 2.73
CA PHE A 14 8.07 13.72 1.84
C PHE A 14 9.35 13.18 2.48
N ASP A 15 9.58 13.50 3.74
CA ASP A 15 10.76 13.04 4.49
C ASP A 15 10.77 11.51 4.64
N LEU A 16 9.60 10.92 4.89
CA LEU A 16 9.46 9.46 4.94
C LEU A 16 9.82 8.80 3.61
N LEU A 17 9.29 9.32 2.49
CA LEU A 17 9.61 8.80 1.15
C LEU A 17 11.08 8.99 0.81
N ALA A 18 11.67 10.13 1.16
CA ALA A 18 13.09 10.37 0.98
C ALA A 18 13.93 9.35 1.77
N ALA A 19 13.58 9.09 3.03
CA ALA A 19 14.29 8.11 3.85
C ALA A 19 14.17 6.68 3.32
N MET A 20 13.00 6.30 2.78
CA MET A 20 12.79 5.01 2.11
C MET A 20 13.74 4.81 0.93
N ASN A 21 13.97 5.86 0.13
CA ASN A 21 14.86 5.78 -1.04
C ASN A 21 16.36 5.86 -0.72
N THR A 22 16.75 6.32 0.47
CA THR A 22 18.17 6.52 0.84
C THR A 22 18.70 5.48 1.83
N GLY A 23 18.20 4.24 1.78
CA GLY A 23 18.77 3.11 2.53
C GLY A 23 18.02 2.72 3.81
N HIS A 24 16.77 3.15 3.97
CA HIS A 24 15.88 2.65 5.04
C HIS A 24 14.84 1.66 4.49
N ASP A 25 15.32 0.62 3.80
CA ASP A 25 14.47 -0.43 3.22
C ASP A 25 13.63 -1.13 4.29
N GLY A 26 12.34 -1.30 4.00
CA GLY A 26 11.37 -1.90 4.93
C GLY A 26 10.81 -0.91 5.95
N SER A 27 10.97 0.39 5.72
CA SER A 27 10.23 1.43 6.45
C SER A 27 8.72 1.32 6.17
N MET A 28 7.90 1.76 7.12
CA MET A 28 6.44 1.69 7.00
C MET A 28 5.76 2.83 7.76
N CYS A 29 4.55 3.17 7.33
CA CYS A 29 3.68 4.08 8.04
C CYS A 29 2.20 3.70 7.88
N THR A 30 1.35 4.38 8.63
CA THR A 30 -0.10 4.34 8.38
C THR A 30 -0.62 5.70 7.94
N LEU A 31 -1.72 5.71 7.20
CA LEU A 31 -2.47 6.92 6.88
C LEU A 31 -3.95 6.58 6.65
N HIS A 32 -4.81 7.57 6.80
CA HIS A 32 -6.25 7.40 6.58
C HIS A 32 -6.60 7.53 5.09
N ALA A 33 -7.13 6.47 4.49
CA ALA A 33 -7.70 6.46 3.14
C ALA A 33 -8.79 5.38 3.00
N ASN A 34 -9.77 5.59 2.11
CA ASN A 34 -10.86 4.63 1.89
C ASN A 34 -10.53 3.57 0.82
N SER A 35 -9.42 3.75 0.10
CA SER A 35 -8.91 2.81 -0.90
C SER A 35 -7.40 2.96 -1.10
N PRO A 36 -6.71 1.93 -1.64
CA PRO A 36 -5.31 2.04 -2.03
C PRO A 36 -5.03 3.18 -3.03
N ARG A 37 -5.94 3.43 -3.97
CA ARG A 37 -5.81 4.56 -4.91
C ARG A 37 -5.94 5.92 -4.23
N GLU A 38 -6.88 6.06 -3.29
CA GLU A 38 -7.00 7.29 -2.50
C GLU A 38 -5.76 7.52 -1.63
N CYS A 39 -5.18 6.46 -1.06
CA CYS A 39 -3.96 6.51 -0.27
C CYS A 39 -2.84 7.25 -1.03
N LEU A 40 -2.56 6.84 -2.27
CA LEU A 40 -1.57 7.47 -3.14
C LEU A 40 -1.88 8.95 -3.40
N GLY A 41 -3.14 9.29 -3.69
CA GLY A 41 -3.56 10.69 -3.88
C GLY A 41 -3.38 11.55 -2.63
N ARG A 42 -3.65 10.97 -1.44
CA ARG A 42 -3.47 11.66 -0.16
C ARG A 42 -2.01 11.89 0.17
N MET A 43 -1.12 10.93 -0.10
CA MET A 43 0.32 11.14 0.03
C MET A 43 0.77 12.32 -0.83
N GLY A 44 0.31 12.40 -2.08
CA GLY A 44 0.61 13.54 -2.96
C GLY A 44 0.12 14.87 -2.38
N ASN A 45 -1.09 14.92 -1.85
CA ASN A 45 -1.63 16.11 -1.21
C ASN A 45 -0.86 16.49 0.05
N MET A 46 -0.49 15.52 0.89
CA MET A 46 0.30 15.73 2.11
C MET A 46 1.66 16.37 1.80
N ILE A 47 2.34 15.93 0.74
CA ILE A 47 3.61 16.52 0.28
C ILE A 47 3.40 17.97 -0.16
N LEU A 48 2.30 18.26 -0.86
CA LEU A 48 1.94 19.61 -1.29
C LEU A 48 1.54 20.56 -0.14
N MET A 49 1.30 20.04 1.08
CA MET A 49 1.08 20.88 2.27
C MET A 49 2.38 21.48 2.80
N GLY A 50 3.54 20.97 2.38
CA GLY A 50 4.83 21.55 2.71
C GLY A 50 5.16 22.79 1.88
N ASP A 51 6.20 23.51 2.28
CA ASP A 51 6.64 24.73 1.58
C ASP A 51 7.45 24.46 0.28
N ILE A 52 7.68 23.19 -0.05
CA ILE A 52 8.49 22.79 -1.20
C ILE A 52 7.64 22.77 -2.47
N LYS A 53 8.03 23.58 -3.46
CA LYS A 53 7.38 23.59 -4.78
C LYS A 53 7.93 22.46 -5.66
N ILE A 54 7.29 21.30 -5.58
CA ILE A 54 7.62 20.13 -6.39
C ILE A 54 6.55 19.94 -7.47
N PRO A 55 6.92 19.71 -8.75
CA PRO A 55 5.95 19.33 -9.78
C PRO A 55 5.19 18.06 -9.38
N LYS A 56 3.89 18.02 -9.69
CA LYS A 56 3.03 16.87 -9.35
C LYS A 56 3.56 15.54 -9.91
N GLU A 57 4.12 15.55 -11.12
CA GLU A 57 4.76 14.38 -11.74
C GLU A 57 5.93 13.85 -10.88
N ALA A 58 6.78 14.74 -10.38
CA ALA A 58 7.90 14.35 -9.53
C ALA A 58 7.43 13.78 -8.18
N ILE A 59 6.34 14.31 -7.62
CA ILE A 59 5.70 13.74 -6.42
C ILE A 59 5.18 12.32 -6.71
N SER A 60 4.44 12.14 -7.79
CA SER A 60 3.93 10.81 -8.19
C SER A 60 5.06 9.81 -8.40
N ARG A 61 6.15 10.25 -9.04
CA ARG A 61 7.36 9.42 -9.23
C ARG A 61 8.00 9.02 -7.92
N GLN A 62 8.17 9.97 -7.01
CA GLN A 62 8.75 9.68 -5.70
C GLN A 62 7.88 8.72 -4.89
N ILE A 63 6.56 8.83 -4.95
CA ILE A 63 5.65 7.86 -4.33
C ILE A 63 5.81 6.47 -4.98
N ALA A 64 5.79 6.41 -6.31
CA ALA A 64 5.86 5.16 -7.06
C ALA A 64 7.19 4.40 -6.87
N GLU A 65 8.30 5.11 -6.67
CA GLU A 65 9.61 4.51 -6.43
C GLU A 65 9.80 4.02 -4.99
N SER A 66 9.13 4.67 -4.01
CA SER A 66 9.34 4.37 -2.59
C SER A 66 8.33 3.37 -2.01
N VAL A 67 7.10 3.36 -2.53
CA VAL A 67 6.02 2.53 -1.97
C VAL A 67 5.96 1.21 -2.72
N ASP A 68 6.20 0.10 -2.03
CA ASP A 68 6.08 -1.24 -2.62
C ASP A 68 4.66 -1.82 -2.49
N LEU A 69 4.11 -1.75 -1.27
CA LEU A 69 2.85 -2.41 -0.90
C LEU A 69 1.95 -1.47 -0.11
N ILE A 70 0.66 -1.57 -0.37
CA ILE A 70 -0.42 -0.92 0.37
C ILE A 70 -1.31 -2.02 0.94
N VAL A 71 -1.36 -2.09 2.27
CA VAL A 71 -2.26 -3.00 3.00
C VAL A 71 -3.47 -2.20 3.48
N GLN A 72 -4.60 -2.34 2.80
CA GLN A 72 -5.82 -1.65 3.17
C GLN A 72 -6.52 -2.38 4.30
N VAL A 73 -6.73 -1.69 5.42
CA VAL A 73 -7.55 -2.19 6.53
C VAL A 73 -8.85 -1.40 6.59
N LYS A 74 -9.97 -2.07 6.81
CA LYS A 74 -11.29 -1.45 7.04
C LYS A 74 -11.93 -1.99 8.30
N ARG A 75 -12.70 -1.13 8.96
CA ARG A 75 -13.70 -1.56 9.95
C ARG A 75 -14.99 -1.86 9.19
N LEU A 76 -15.44 -3.10 9.26
CA LEU A 76 -16.66 -3.55 8.59
C LEU A 76 -17.90 -3.24 9.43
N ARG A 77 -19.09 -3.41 8.86
CA ARG A 77 -20.37 -3.06 9.52
C ARG A 77 -20.69 -3.91 10.74
N ASP A 78 -20.14 -5.12 10.82
CA ASP A 78 -20.20 -6.00 11.99
C ASP A 78 -19.23 -5.57 13.11
N GLY A 79 -18.49 -4.47 12.92
CA GLY A 79 -17.52 -3.94 13.85
C GLY A 79 -16.13 -4.57 13.76
N SER A 80 -15.96 -5.66 13.00
CA SER A 80 -14.68 -6.33 12.80
C SER A 80 -13.70 -5.46 12.02
N ARG A 81 -12.40 -5.64 12.26
CA ARG A 81 -11.34 -5.03 11.45
C ARG A 81 -10.75 -6.11 10.55
N ARG A 82 -10.73 -5.86 9.25
CA ARG A 82 -10.17 -6.79 8.27
C ARG A 82 -9.26 -6.06 7.29
N THR A 83 -8.18 -6.70 6.90
CA THR A 83 -7.50 -6.34 5.65
C THR A 83 -8.50 -6.59 4.52
N THR A 84 -8.71 -5.63 3.64
CA THR A 84 -9.65 -5.79 2.52
C THR A 84 -8.95 -5.92 1.20
N ASN A 85 -7.76 -5.33 1.07
CA ASN A 85 -6.98 -5.33 -0.16
C ASN A 85 -5.50 -5.34 0.22
N ILE A 86 -4.71 -6.10 -0.53
CA ILE A 86 -3.26 -5.93 -0.58
C ILE A 86 -2.94 -5.57 -2.02
N THR A 87 -2.38 -4.38 -2.22
CA THR A 87 -2.12 -3.80 -3.53
C THR A 87 -0.65 -3.44 -3.61
N GLU A 88 0.03 -3.87 -4.66
CA GLU A 88 1.40 -3.42 -4.95
C GLU A 88 1.39 -2.24 -5.91
N VAL A 89 2.39 -1.38 -5.78
CA VAL A 89 2.67 -0.32 -6.75
C VAL A 89 3.69 -0.87 -7.73
N ILE A 90 3.38 -0.81 -9.02
CA ILE A 90 4.21 -1.44 -10.07
C ILE A 90 5.01 -0.43 -10.88
N GLY A 91 4.83 0.87 -10.59
CA GLY A 91 5.51 1.97 -11.27
C GLY A 91 4.53 3.02 -11.77
N MET A 92 4.82 3.59 -12.95
CA MET A 92 4.04 4.66 -13.56
C MET A 92 3.79 4.43 -15.05
N GLU A 93 2.65 4.91 -15.53
CA GLU A 93 2.34 5.08 -16.95
C GLU A 93 2.02 6.56 -17.18
N GLY A 94 2.95 7.27 -17.85
CA GLY A 94 2.92 8.74 -17.88
C GLY A 94 2.96 9.32 -16.46
N ASP A 95 1.96 10.12 -16.10
CA ASP A 95 1.84 10.77 -14.78
C ASP A 95 1.02 9.96 -13.76
N VAL A 96 0.56 8.77 -14.14
CA VAL A 96 -0.36 7.95 -13.34
C VAL A 96 0.42 6.81 -12.68
N ILE A 97 0.31 6.71 -11.35
CA ILE A 97 0.84 5.57 -10.60
C ILE A 97 -0.01 4.34 -10.92
N VAL A 98 0.65 3.27 -11.34
CA VAL A 98 0.01 2.00 -11.69
C VAL A 98 0.15 1.03 -10.52
N THR A 99 -0.92 0.28 -10.26
CA THR A 99 -1.01 -0.65 -9.14
C THR A 99 -1.59 -1.98 -9.57
N GLN A 100 -1.17 -3.06 -8.90
CA GLN A 100 -1.73 -4.40 -9.06
C GLN A 100 -2.34 -4.87 -7.73
N GLU A 101 -3.62 -5.26 -7.74
CA GLU A 101 -4.24 -5.89 -6.57
C GLU A 101 -3.83 -7.36 -6.50
N LEU A 102 -3.17 -7.76 -5.41
CA LEU A 102 -2.70 -9.12 -5.20
C LEU A 102 -3.70 -9.96 -4.42
N PHE A 103 -4.37 -9.33 -3.44
CA PHE A 103 -5.34 -10.00 -2.60
C PHE A 103 -6.54 -9.11 -2.35
N LYS A 104 -7.71 -9.73 -2.28
CA LYS A 104 -8.97 -9.07 -1.94
C LYS A 104 -9.77 -9.92 -0.97
N PHE A 105 -10.34 -9.28 0.04
CA PHE A 105 -11.36 -9.90 0.88
C PHE A 105 -12.71 -9.89 0.14
N GLU A 106 -13.26 -11.06 -0.09
CA GLU A 106 -14.59 -11.22 -0.68
C GLU A 106 -15.62 -11.55 0.39
N TYR A 107 -16.69 -10.76 0.41
CA TYR A 107 -17.87 -11.07 1.21
C TYR A 107 -18.53 -12.32 0.62
N LEU A 108 -18.81 -13.29 1.47
CA LEU A 108 -19.53 -14.50 1.10
C LEU A 108 -20.95 -14.47 1.65
N ASP A 109 -21.08 -14.25 2.97
CA ASP A 109 -22.36 -14.29 3.65
C ASP A 109 -22.30 -13.60 5.03
N GLU A 110 -23.40 -13.65 5.76
CA GLU A 110 -23.50 -13.25 7.16
C GLU A 110 -24.03 -14.37 8.03
N SER A 111 -23.42 -14.55 9.20
CA SER A 111 -23.93 -15.47 10.20
C SER A 111 -25.20 -14.93 10.85
N GLU A 112 -25.93 -15.79 11.57
CA GLU A 112 -27.15 -15.43 12.29
C GLU A 112 -26.95 -14.32 13.34
N ASP A 113 -25.74 -14.21 13.91
CA ASP A 113 -25.34 -13.14 14.84
C ASP A 113 -24.84 -11.87 14.12
N GLY A 114 -24.97 -11.79 12.79
CA GLY A 114 -24.65 -10.62 11.98
C GLY A 114 -23.17 -10.40 11.71
N LYS A 115 -22.32 -11.43 11.91
CA LYS A 115 -20.89 -11.34 11.56
C LYS A 115 -20.69 -11.60 10.08
N ILE A 116 -19.79 -10.82 9.49
CA ILE A 116 -19.43 -10.98 8.09
C ILE A 116 -18.56 -12.23 7.95
N LEU A 117 -19.02 -13.14 7.09
CA LEU A 117 -18.28 -14.28 6.59
C LEU A 117 -17.71 -13.93 5.22
N GLY A 118 -16.43 -14.22 5.05
CA GLY A 118 -15.74 -13.95 3.80
C GLY A 118 -14.37 -14.57 3.82
N GLU A 119 -13.72 -14.52 2.67
CA GLU A 119 -12.42 -15.14 2.46
C GLU A 119 -11.47 -14.19 1.75
N PHE A 120 -10.17 -14.40 1.97
CA PHE A 120 -9.15 -13.73 1.17
C PHE A 120 -8.93 -14.53 -0.11
N ARG A 121 -9.14 -13.87 -1.25
CA ARG A 121 -8.83 -14.41 -2.55
C ARG A 121 -7.58 -13.75 -3.10
N SER A 122 -6.68 -14.58 -3.62
CA SER A 122 -5.60 -14.11 -4.47
C SER A 122 -6.16 -13.72 -5.85
N SER A 123 -5.57 -12.72 -6.48
CA SER A 123 -5.83 -12.36 -7.87
C SER A 123 -5.21 -13.34 -8.87
N GLY A 124 -4.37 -14.29 -8.42
CA GLY A 124 -3.67 -15.24 -9.30
C GLY A 124 -2.58 -14.58 -10.15
N LEU A 125 -2.09 -13.40 -9.73
CA LEU A 125 -1.11 -12.61 -10.46
C LEU A 125 0.26 -12.77 -9.83
N ARG A 126 1.29 -12.88 -10.67
CA ARG A 126 2.67 -12.87 -10.22
C ARG A 126 3.02 -11.47 -9.67
N PRO A 127 3.53 -11.35 -8.43
CA PRO A 127 3.92 -10.05 -7.89
C PRO A 127 5.11 -9.43 -8.62
N TYR A 128 5.04 -8.13 -8.90
CA TYR A 128 6.19 -7.36 -9.40
C TYR A 128 7.26 -7.17 -8.32
N THR A 129 6.84 -7.12 -7.06
CA THR A 129 7.70 -7.03 -5.88
C THR A 129 8.43 -8.35 -5.52
N LEU A 130 8.28 -9.41 -6.34
CA LEU A 130 8.85 -10.73 -6.06
C LEU A 130 10.39 -10.73 -5.97
N GLU A 131 11.08 -9.97 -6.83
CA GLU A 131 12.55 -9.92 -6.79
C GLU A 131 13.05 -9.24 -5.51
N LYS A 132 12.33 -8.23 -5.02
CA LYS A 132 12.61 -7.63 -3.70
C LYS A 132 12.39 -8.66 -2.59
N ALA A 133 11.28 -9.41 -2.63
CA ALA A 133 11.01 -10.46 -1.66
C ALA A 133 12.10 -11.56 -1.64
N ARG A 134 12.68 -11.90 -2.81
CA ARG A 134 13.79 -12.85 -2.92
C ARG A 134 15.02 -12.41 -2.13
N GLN A 135 15.35 -11.12 -2.14
CA GLN A 135 16.50 -10.58 -1.39
C GLN A 135 16.37 -10.83 0.12
N PHE A 136 15.15 -11.04 0.61
CA PHE A 136 14.85 -11.37 2.00
C PHE A 136 14.49 -12.85 2.23
N GLY A 137 14.58 -13.70 1.18
CA GLY A 137 14.30 -15.14 1.27
C GLY A 137 12.82 -15.51 1.32
N PHE A 138 11.92 -14.62 0.86
CA PHE A 138 10.47 -14.83 0.90
C PHE A 138 9.84 -15.07 -0.48
N ASP A 139 10.62 -15.20 -1.55
CA ASP A 139 10.08 -15.31 -2.91
C ASP A 139 9.18 -16.52 -3.12
N GLN A 140 9.59 -17.71 -2.65
CA GLN A 140 8.78 -18.91 -2.82
C GLN A 140 7.43 -18.80 -2.10
N ALA A 141 7.44 -18.45 -0.80
CA ALA A 141 6.22 -18.34 -0.01
C ALA A 141 5.29 -17.22 -0.51
N TYR A 142 5.87 -16.11 -0.98
CA TYR A 142 5.10 -15.00 -1.54
C TYR A 142 4.46 -15.37 -2.87
N LEU A 143 5.21 -16.04 -3.75
CA LEU A 143 4.68 -16.51 -5.03
C LEU A 143 3.57 -17.55 -4.83
N GLU A 144 3.75 -18.50 -3.93
CA GLU A 144 2.75 -19.51 -3.58
C GLU A 144 1.48 -18.89 -2.98
N ALA A 145 1.60 -17.84 -2.17
CA ALA A 145 0.42 -17.14 -1.66
C ALA A 145 -0.35 -16.43 -2.78
N CYS A 146 0.33 -15.95 -3.82
CA CYS A 146 -0.28 -15.20 -4.92
C CYS A 146 -0.82 -16.05 -6.07
N LEU A 147 -0.51 -17.34 -6.16
CA LEU A 147 -0.94 -18.23 -7.24
C LEU A 147 -1.93 -19.30 -6.76
#